data_AF-A0A5M3MWG5-F1
#
_entry.id   AF-A0A5M3MWG5-F1
#
_cell.length_a   1.000
_cell.length_b   1.000
_cell.length_c   1.000
_cell.angle_alpha   90.00
_cell.angle_beta   90.00
_cell.angle_gamma   90.00
#
_symmetry.space_group_name_H-M   'P 1'
#
loop_
_entity.id
_entity.type
_entity.pdbx_description
1 polymer ?
#
loop_
_entity_poly.entity_id
_entity_poly.type
_entity_poly.pdbx_seq_one_letter_code
_entity_poly.pdbx_strand_id
1 'polypeptide(L)'
;DPELTGMLVEALASSRASSMDPQALFKALSASHPSRFGSLAIGPAAKSKKEWLTTIRACLDAGHARCGMFEKIDSSAEEAESAADGRWFYVSERDDDRERASVVGAIYEPRQKRSETKKYKQYYWKPLDKISKWDPEDEL
;
A
#
# COMPACT_ATOMS: atom_id res chain seq x y z
N ASP A 1 -13.65 -14.26 -4.03
CA ASP A 1 -13.89 -14.32 -2.58
C ASP A 1 -14.02 -12.88 -2.08
N PRO A 2 -15.25 -12.38 -1.86
CA PRO A 2 -15.49 -11.01 -1.42
C PRO A 2 -14.83 -10.68 -0.08
N GLU A 3 -14.73 -11.65 0.82
CA GLU A 3 -14.14 -11.48 2.14
C GLU A 3 -12.62 -11.28 2.03
N LEU A 4 -11.94 -12.13 1.25
CA LEU A 4 -10.52 -11.96 0.95
C LEU A 4 -10.23 -10.63 0.25
N THR A 5 -11.13 -10.19 -0.64
CA THR A 5 -11.01 -8.89 -1.30
C THR A 5 -11.03 -7.75 -0.28
N GLY A 6 -11.99 -7.76 0.64
CA GLY A 6 -12.06 -6.76 1.72
C GLY A 6 -10.81 -6.74 2.59
N MET A 7 -10.31 -7.91 3.00
CA MET A 7 -9.09 -8.02 3.80
C MET A 7 -7.84 -7.50 3.08
N LEU A 8 -7.74 -7.72 1.76
CA LEU A 8 -6.64 -7.19 0.94
C LEU A 8 -6.72 -5.67 0.81
N VAL A 9 -7.92 -5.12 0.62
CA VAL A 9 -8.14 -3.67 0.61
C VAL A 9 -7.74 -3.05 1.93
N GLU A 10 -8.18 -3.62 3.06
CA GLU A 10 -7.81 -3.15 4.40
C GLU A 10 -6.29 -3.17 4.60
N ALA A 11 -5.63 -4.27 4.23
CA ALA A 11 -4.18 -4.42 4.37
C ALA A 11 -3.41 -3.39 3.53
N LEU A 12 -3.84 -3.14 2.29
CA LEU A 12 -3.21 -2.15 1.41
C LEU A 12 -3.47 -0.72 1.87
N ALA A 13 -4.70 -0.41 2.30
CA ALA A 13 -5.08 0.92 2.72
C ALA A 13 -4.46 1.33 4.07
N SER A 14 -4.36 0.39 5.02
CA SER A 14 -3.78 0.64 6.34
C SER A 14 -2.25 0.59 6.37
N SER A 15 -1.62 0.09 5.30
CA SER A 15 -0.18 0.02 5.20
C SER A 15 0.45 1.41 5.08
N ARG A 16 1.58 1.61 5.76
CA ARG A 16 2.43 2.79 5.54
C ARG A 16 3.15 2.74 4.19
N ALA A 17 3.25 1.57 3.58
CA ALA A 17 3.86 1.40 2.27
C ALA A 17 2.83 1.73 1.18
N SER A 18 3.24 2.47 0.15
CA SER A 18 2.38 2.80 -1.00
C SER A 18 2.04 1.59 -1.87
N SER A 19 2.75 0.46 -1.70
CA SER A 19 2.49 -0.81 -2.39
C SER A 19 3.09 -1.98 -1.61
N MET A 20 2.59 -3.19 -1.83
CA MET A 20 3.03 -4.41 -1.17
C MET A 20 3.08 -5.60 -2.14
N ASP A 21 4.11 -6.45 -2.02
CA ASP A 21 4.16 -7.73 -2.72
C ASP A 21 3.25 -8.79 -2.03
N PRO A 22 2.91 -9.91 -2.71
CA PRO A 22 2.05 -10.94 -2.15
C PRO A 22 2.58 -11.58 -0.85
N GLN A 23 3.90 -11.64 -0.63
CA GLN A 23 4.47 -12.16 0.62
C GLN A 23 4.22 -11.20 1.78
N ALA A 24 4.41 -9.90 1.55
CA ALA A 24 4.13 -8.85 2.51
C ALA A 24 2.63 -8.81 2.85
N LEU A 25 1.76 -8.97 1.86
CA LEU A 25 0.31 -9.08 2.06
C LEU A 25 -0.06 -10.31 2.89
N PHE A 26 0.46 -11.48 2.56
CA PHE A 26 0.24 -12.68 3.37
C PHE A 26 0.66 -12.46 4.83
N LYS A 27 1.83 -11.87 5.06
CA LYS A 27 2.30 -11.55 6.42
C LYS A 27 1.35 -10.59 7.16
N ALA A 28 0.86 -9.55 6.49
CA ALA A 28 -0.09 -8.60 7.07
C ALA A 28 -1.44 -9.26 7.40
N LEU A 29 -1.92 -10.14 6.51
CA LEU A 29 -3.14 -10.93 6.72
C LEU A 29 -2.97 -11.94 7.86
N SER A 30 -1.84 -12.64 7.96
CA SER A 30 -1.57 -13.55 9.09
C SER A 30 -1.51 -12.82 10.43
N ALA A 31 -1.09 -11.55 10.45
CA ALA A 31 -1.05 -10.75 11.67
C ALA A 31 -2.43 -10.22 12.09
N SER A 32 -3.25 -9.78 11.14
CA SER A 32 -4.58 -9.21 11.40
C SER A 32 -5.66 -10.29 11.54
N HIS A 33 -5.51 -11.42 10.85
CA HIS A 33 -6.49 -12.50 10.76
C HIS A 33 -5.86 -13.87 11.08
N PRO A 34 -5.31 -14.07 12.29
CA PRO A 34 -4.52 -15.24 12.64
C PRO A 34 -5.32 -16.56 12.62
N SER A 35 -6.63 -16.51 12.81
CA SER A 35 -7.54 -17.67 12.75
C SER A 35 -7.74 -18.22 11.33
N ARG A 36 -7.39 -17.46 10.30
CA ARG A 36 -7.59 -17.85 8.88
C ARG A 36 -6.26 -18.05 8.14
N PHE A 37 -5.26 -17.22 8.42
CA PHE A 37 -3.97 -17.22 7.71
C PHE A 37 -2.77 -17.54 8.61
N GLY A 38 -2.97 -17.66 9.92
CA GLY A 38 -1.90 -17.77 10.91
C GLY A 38 -1.84 -19.13 11.59
N SER A 39 -1.08 -19.19 12.69
CA SER A 39 -0.89 -20.39 13.50
C SER A 39 -2.16 -20.90 14.19
N LEU A 40 -3.21 -20.08 14.25
CA LEU A 40 -4.52 -20.43 14.82
C LEU A 40 -5.50 -20.95 13.76
N ALA A 41 -5.06 -21.08 12.50
CA ALA A 41 -5.88 -21.69 11.45
C ALA A 41 -6.02 -23.20 11.69
N ILE A 42 -7.23 -23.63 12.05
CA ILE A 42 -7.57 -25.02 12.34
C ILE A 42 -8.77 -25.43 11.49
N GLY A 43 -8.74 -26.64 10.94
CA GLY A 43 -9.84 -27.22 10.18
C GLY A 43 -9.52 -27.47 8.69
N PRO A 44 -10.47 -28.01 7.93
CA PRO A 44 -10.26 -28.40 6.52
C PRO A 44 -10.00 -27.20 5.58
N ALA A 45 -10.24 -25.97 6.06
CA ALA A 45 -9.95 -24.74 5.35
C ALA A 45 -8.53 -24.19 5.61
N ALA A 46 -7.73 -24.86 6.46
CA ALA A 46 -6.36 -24.47 6.73
C ALA A 46 -5.48 -24.71 5.49
N LYS A 47 -5.26 -23.66 4.71
CA LYS A 47 -4.38 -23.67 3.55
C LYS A 47 -2.93 -23.47 3.95
N SER A 48 -2.03 -24.11 3.22
CA SER A 48 -0.60 -23.81 3.28
C SER A 48 -0.31 -22.38 2.81
N LYS A 49 0.84 -21.84 3.24
CA LYS A 49 1.31 -20.51 2.78
C LYS A 49 1.35 -20.41 1.25
N LYS A 50 1.79 -21.46 0.54
CA LYS A 50 1.88 -21.48 -0.93
C LYS A 50 0.50 -21.37 -1.59
N GLU A 51 -0.50 -22.06 -1.06
CA GLU A 51 -1.88 -21.98 -1.54
C GLU A 51 -2.50 -20.61 -1.26
N TRP A 52 -2.21 -20.02 -0.09
CA TRP A 52 -2.64 -18.66 0.22
C TRP A 52 -2.03 -17.64 -0.72
N LEU A 53 -0.72 -17.71 -0.99
CA LEU A 53 -0.06 -16.82 -1.96
C LEU A 53 -0.68 -16.96 -3.35
N THR A 54 -0.99 -18.17 -3.78
CA THR A 54 -1.69 -18.42 -5.05
C THR A 54 -3.08 -17.79 -5.06
N THR A 55 -3.82 -17.93 -3.95
CA THR A 55 -5.17 -17.35 -3.79
C THR A 55 -5.11 -15.81 -3.77
N ILE A 56 -4.14 -15.22 -3.09
CA ILE A 56 -3.93 -13.77 -3.01
C ILE A 56 -3.64 -13.21 -4.41
N ARG A 57 -2.70 -13.81 -5.15
CA ARG A 57 -2.39 -13.41 -6.54
C ARG A 57 -3.63 -13.45 -7.41
N ALA A 58 -4.34 -14.57 -7.42
CA ALA A 58 -5.56 -14.71 -8.21
C ALA A 58 -6.64 -13.67 -7.83
N CYS A 59 -6.73 -13.29 -6.56
CA CYS A 59 -7.66 -12.26 -6.11
C CYS A 59 -7.25 -10.86 -6.58
N LEU A 60 -5.96 -10.55 -6.54
CA LEU A 60 -5.40 -9.28 -7.02
C LEU A 60 -5.61 -9.15 -8.53
N ASP A 61 -5.23 -10.18 -9.30
CA ASP A 61 -5.41 -10.23 -10.75
C ASP A 61 -6.90 -10.11 -11.14
N ALA A 62 -7.79 -10.79 -10.41
CA ALA A 62 -9.23 -10.70 -10.67
C ALA A 62 -9.80 -9.30 -10.36
N GLY A 63 -9.32 -8.63 -9.31
CA GLY A 63 -9.73 -7.24 -9.02
C GLY A 63 -9.16 -6.25 -10.03
N HIS A 64 -7.93 -6.46 -10.47
CA HIS A 64 -7.31 -5.70 -11.56
C HIS A 64 -8.12 -5.82 -12.85
N ALA A 65 -8.40 -7.05 -13.29
CA ALA A 65 -9.11 -7.30 -14.54
C ALA A 65 -10.58 -6.84 -14.50
N ARG A 66 -11.24 -6.92 -13.34
CA ARG A 66 -12.66 -6.57 -13.20
C ARG A 66 -12.90 -5.07 -13.25
N CYS A 67 -12.17 -4.31 -12.43
CA CYS A 67 -12.43 -2.87 -12.26
C CYS A 67 -11.15 -2.04 -12.09
N GLY A 68 -9.97 -2.66 -11.99
CA GLY A 68 -8.70 -1.95 -11.82
C GLY A 68 -8.50 -1.40 -10.41
N MET A 69 -9.24 -1.90 -9.41
CA MET A 69 -9.08 -1.52 -8.00
C MET A 69 -7.75 -1.97 -7.41
N PHE A 70 -7.12 -3.00 -7.98
CA PHE A 70 -5.76 -3.42 -7.64
C PHE A 70 -4.88 -3.17 -8.86
N GLU A 71 -3.84 -2.38 -8.69
CA GLU A 71 -2.88 -2.06 -9.74
C GLU A 71 -1.51 -2.62 -9.36
N LYS A 72 -0.77 -3.03 -10.39
CA LYS A 72 0.53 -3.70 -10.25
C LYS A 72 1.65 -2.78 -10.71
N ILE A 73 2.70 -2.72 -9.91
CA ILE A 73 3.98 -2.09 -10.21
C ILE A 73 4.97 -3.23 -10.44
N ASP A 74 5.39 -3.41 -11.68
CA ASP A 74 6.45 -4.36 -11.97
C ASP A 74 7.77 -3.85 -11.37
N SER A 75 8.51 -4.77 -10.76
CA SER A 75 9.82 -4.46 -10.20
C SER A 75 10.83 -4.39 -11.34
N SER A 76 11.67 -3.35 -11.35
CA SER A 76 12.79 -3.23 -12.29
C SER A 76 13.96 -4.20 -11.99
N ALA A 77 13.88 -5.01 -10.93
CA ALA A 77 14.92 -5.97 -10.58
C ALA A 77 14.70 -7.30 -11.32
N GLU A 78 15.68 -7.75 -12.09
CA GLU A 78 15.55 -8.93 -12.97
C GLU A 78 15.67 -10.29 -12.26
N GLU A 79 16.13 -10.35 -11.00
CA GLU A 79 16.64 -11.61 -10.41
C GLU A 79 16.04 -12.04 -9.06
N ALA A 80 15.05 -11.34 -8.50
CA ALA A 80 14.43 -11.78 -7.25
C ALA A 80 13.14 -12.59 -7.50
N GLU A 81 12.93 -13.70 -6.78
CA GLU A 81 11.61 -14.38 -6.74
C GLU A 81 10.48 -13.43 -6.29
N SER A 82 10.82 -12.40 -5.50
CA SER A 82 9.92 -11.31 -5.12
C SER A 82 9.66 -10.30 -6.26
N ALA A 83 10.57 -10.19 -7.22
CA ALA A 83 10.40 -9.33 -8.40
C ALA A 83 9.36 -9.91 -9.39
N ALA A 84 9.27 -11.23 -9.50
CA ALA A 84 8.33 -11.90 -10.41
C ALA A 84 6.86 -11.60 -10.08
N ASP A 85 6.55 -11.35 -8.81
CA ASP A 85 5.19 -11.12 -8.34
C ASP A 85 4.71 -9.66 -8.49
N GLY A 86 5.64 -8.72 -8.70
CA GLY A 86 5.40 -7.28 -8.63
C GLY A 86 4.86 -6.80 -7.28
N ARG A 87 4.67 -5.49 -7.16
CA ARG A 87 4.06 -4.87 -5.98
C ARG A 87 2.67 -4.35 -6.34
N TRP A 88 1.73 -4.51 -5.43
CA TRP A 88 0.33 -4.17 -5.65
C TRP A 88 -0.08 -2.98 -4.78
N PHE A 89 -0.97 -2.15 -5.30
CA PHE A 89 -1.57 -1.04 -4.57
C PHE A 89 -3.07 -0.95 -4.85
N TYR A 90 -3.81 -0.37 -3.91
CA TYR A 90 -5.26 -0.23 -3.98
C TYR A 90 -5.66 1.15 -4.52
N VAL A 91 -6.65 1.18 -5.42
CA VAL A 91 -7.20 2.37 -6.06
C VAL A 91 -8.69 2.48 -5.70
N SER A 92 -9.00 3.29 -4.69
CA SER A 92 -10.37 3.48 -4.17
C SER A 92 -11.35 3.98 -5.22
N GLU A 93 -10.89 4.84 -6.13
CA GLU A 93 -11.70 5.45 -7.19
C GLU A 93 -12.30 4.42 -8.15
N ARG A 94 -11.62 3.28 -8.28
CA ARG A 94 -11.92 2.17 -9.20
C ARG A 94 -12.58 0.98 -8.50
N ASP A 95 -12.81 1.07 -7.19
CA ASP A 95 -13.52 0.00 -6.48
C ASP A 95 -15.02 0.03 -6.82
N ASP A 96 -15.56 -1.13 -7.20
CA ASP A 96 -16.99 -1.35 -7.46
C ASP A 96 -17.81 -1.14 -6.18
N ASP A 97 -17.23 -1.46 -5.02
CA ASP A 97 -17.84 -1.25 -3.71
C ASP A 97 -17.60 0.20 -3.26
N ARG A 98 -18.57 1.05 -3.60
CA ARG A 98 -18.52 2.49 -3.31
C ARG A 98 -18.57 2.80 -1.82
N GLU A 99 -19.21 1.95 -1.02
CA GLU A 99 -19.26 2.13 0.44
C GLU A 99 -17.88 1.87 1.05
N ARG A 100 -17.25 0.73 0.71
CA ARG A 100 -15.87 0.43 1.12
C ARG A 100 -14.90 1.51 0.65
N ALA A 101 -15.00 1.94 -0.61
CA ALA A 101 -14.18 3.01 -1.15
C ALA A 101 -14.29 4.30 -0.34
N SER A 102 -15.52 4.69 0.03
CA SER A 102 -15.79 5.89 0.82
C SER A 102 -15.20 5.79 2.23
N VAL A 103 -15.33 4.64 2.90
CA VAL A 103 -14.78 4.42 4.25
C VAL A 103 -13.25 4.47 4.20
N VAL A 104 -12.65 3.77 3.23
CA VAL A 104 -11.19 3.74 3.06
C VAL A 104 -10.65 5.13 2.74
N GLY A 105 -11.32 5.88 1.86
CA GLY A 105 -10.96 7.26 1.55
C GLY A 105 -10.99 8.15 2.78
N ALA A 106 -12.04 8.08 3.58
CA ALA A 106 -12.17 8.90 4.80
C ALA A 106 -11.10 8.61 5.87
N ILE A 107 -10.61 7.37 5.95
CA ILE A 107 -9.63 6.96 6.98
C ILE A 107 -8.19 7.14 6.47
N TYR A 108 -7.92 6.78 5.22
CA TYR A 108 -6.56 6.54 4.72
C TYR A 108 -6.13 7.46 3.57
N GLU A 109 -7.02 8.23 2.94
CA GLU A 109 -6.52 9.33 2.12
C GLU A 109 -5.71 10.25 3.03
N PRO A 110 -4.48 10.62 2.64
CA PRO A 110 -3.72 11.56 3.43
C PRO A 110 -4.58 12.81 3.54
N ARG A 111 -5.06 13.13 4.75
CA ARG A 111 -5.41 14.49 5.18
C ARG A 111 -4.45 15.38 4.42
N GLN A 112 -4.94 16.02 3.36
CA GLN A 112 -4.09 16.65 2.36
C GLN A 112 -3.00 17.41 3.09
N LYS A 113 -1.72 17.23 2.70
CA LYS A 113 -0.60 17.99 3.29
C LYS A 113 -1.11 19.40 3.55
N ARG A 114 -1.28 19.77 4.83
CA ARG A 114 -1.93 21.03 5.23
C ARG A 114 -1.37 22.09 4.33
N SER A 115 -2.23 22.82 3.62
CA SER A 115 -1.81 23.84 2.65
C SER A 115 -0.73 24.76 3.25
N GLU A 116 -0.78 25.04 4.57
CA GLU A 116 0.29 25.63 5.39
C GLU A 116 1.71 25.13 5.10
N THR A 117 1.93 23.81 5.08
CA THR A 117 3.27 23.21 4.91
C THR A 117 3.82 23.27 3.49
N LYS A 118 2.99 23.70 2.52
CA LYS A 118 3.43 23.99 1.14
C LYS A 118 3.80 25.45 0.94
N LYS A 119 3.33 26.37 1.80
CA LYS A 119 3.53 27.82 1.64
C LYS A 119 5.01 28.25 1.72
N TYR A 120 5.85 27.51 2.44
CA TYR A 120 7.24 27.89 2.73
C TYR A 120 8.31 27.13 1.95
N LYS A 121 7.94 26.32 0.96
CA LYS A 121 8.94 25.62 0.13
C LYS A 121 9.42 26.53 -0.99
N GLN A 122 10.36 27.42 -0.69
CA GLN A 122 11.16 28.07 -1.71
C GLN A 122 12.15 27.04 -2.26
N TYR A 123 11.82 26.44 -3.40
CA TYR A 123 12.78 25.68 -4.17
C TYR A 123 13.65 26.68 -4.95
N TYR A 124 14.89 26.87 -4.51
CA TYR A 124 15.86 27.65 -5.26
C TYR A 124 16.12 26.96 -6.59
N TRP A 125 15.67 27.59 -7.68
CA TRP A 125 15.81 27.11 -9.05
C TRP A 125 17.21 27.37 -9.63
N LYS A 126 18.03 28.12 -8.90
CA LYS A 126 19.42 28.44 -9.21
C LYS A 126 20.25 28.22 -7.94
N PRO A 127 21.51 27.74 -8.02
CA PRO A 127 22.37 27.63 -6.84
C PRO A 127 22.39 28.98 -6.12
N LEU A 128 22.09 28.96 -4.83
CA LEU A 128 22.39 30.10 -3.97
C LEU A 128 23.90 30.32 -4.04
N ASP A 129 24.32 31.56 -4.31
CA ASP A 129 25.72 31.93 -4.09
C ASP A 129 26.08 31.55 -2.66
N LYS A 130 27.28 31.01 -2.46
CA LYS A 130 27.73 30.44 -1.18
C LYS A 130 27.48 31.47 -0.08
N ILE A 131 26.40 31.29 0.66
CA ILE A 131 26.06 32.17 1.78
C ILE A 131 27.16 31.94 2.80
N SER A 132 27.94 32.98 3.06
CA SER A 132 28.91 32.99 4.13
C SER A 132 28.20 32.58 5.42
N LYS A 133 28.81 31.68 6.19
CA LYS A 133 28.31 31.16 7.47
C LYS A 133 27.60 32.26 8.28
N TRP A 134 26.40 31.91 8.77
CA TRP A 134 25.70 32.47 9.94
C TRP A 134 26.29 33.78 10.48
N ASP A 135 25.60 34.88 10.19
CA ASP A 135 25.87 36.18 10.78
C ASP A 135 25.25 36.21 12.20
N PRO A 136 26.01 36.46 13.27
CA PRO A 136 25.48 36.48 14.64
C PRO A 136 24.51 37.63 14.94
N GLU A 137 24.23 38.55 14.00
CA GLU A 137 23.23 39.61 14.17
C GLU A 137 21.77 39.18 13.89
N ASP A 138 21.53 37.98 13.34
CA ASP A 138 20.17 37.45 13.07
C ASP A 138 19.44 36.90 14.33
N GLU A 139 19.98 37.10 15.54
CA GLU A 139 19.43 36.63 16.82
C GLU A 139 18.62 37.67 17.63
N LEU A 140 18.29 38.86 17.09
CA LEU A 140 17.50 39.89 17.81
C LEU A 140 16.00 39.89 17.48
#